data_AF-A0A921L9P2-F1
#
_entry.id   AF-A0A921L9P2-F1
#
_cell.length_a   1.000
_cell.length_b   1.000
_cell.length_c   1.000
_cell.angle_alpha   90.00
_cell.angle_beta   90.00
_cell.angle_gamma   90.00
#
_symmetry.space_group_name_H-M   'P 1'
#
loop_
_entity.id
_entity.type
_entity.pdbx_description
1 polymer ?
#
loop_
_entity_poly.entity_id
_entity_poly.type
_entity_poly.pdbx_seq_one_letter_code
_entity_poly.pdbx_strand_id
1 'polypeptide(L)' 'MTNIIYPPLVEDAYKFTRKQGFNLTKAELYKKLIEANFIDEQGNATQWAIDQGFVEGED' A
#
# COMPACT_ATOMS: atom_id res chain seq x y z
N MET A 1 1.82 23.68 -0.49
CA MET A 1 1.98 22.39 -1.19
C MET A 1 1.51 21.32 -0.23
N THR A 2 0.44 20.58 -0.57
CA THR A 2 -0.11 19.55 0.33
C THR A 2 0.79 18.33 0.25
N ASN A 3 1.58 18.07 1.29
CA ASN A 3 2.41 16.87 1.37
C ASN A 3 1.50 15.69 1.74
N ILE A 4 1.06 14.93 0.75
CA ILE A 4 0.25 13.72 1.00
C ILE A 4 1.18 12.67 1.62
N ILE A 5 0.90 12.31 2.87
CA ILE A 5 1.60 11.24 3.58
C ILE A 5 0.89 9.94 3.21
N TYR A 6 1.59 9.07 2.49
CA TYR A 6 1.09 7.75 2.13
C TYR A 6 1.42 6.74 3.23
N PRO A 7 0.59 5.70 3.40
CA PRO A 7 0.89 4.61 4.33
C PRO A 7 2.22 3.94 4.01
N PRO A 8 2.91 3.38 5.01
CA PRO A 8 4.17 2.68 4.81
C PRO A 8 4.04 1.55 3.78
N LEU A 9 2.93 0.80 3.80
CA LEU A 9 2.69 -0.28 2.82
C LEU A 9 2.67 0.22 1.36
N VAL A 10 2.11 1.41 1.13
CA VAL A 10 2.02 2.01 -0.19
C VAL A 10 3.40 2.50 -0.65
N GLU A 11 4.21 3.01 0.28
CA GLU A 11 5.59 3.39 0.01
C GLU A 11 6.47 2.18 -0.34
N ASP A 12 6.32 1.07 0.37
CA ASP A 12 7.05 -0.16 0.10
C ASP A 12 6.63 -0.79 -1.22
N ALA A 13 5.32 -0.86 -1.49
CA ALA A 13 4.81 -1.32 -2.78
C ALA A 13 5.28 -0.40 -3.93
N TYR A 14 5.37 0.91 -3.71
CA TYR A 14 5.95 1.84 -4.69
C TYR A 14 7.43 1.57 -4.96
N LYS A 15 8.25 1.34 -3.92
CA LYS A 15 9.67 0.99 -4.11
C LYS A 15 9.81 -0.33 -4.86
N PHE A 16 8.99 -1.32 -4.53
CA PHE A 16 8.99 -2.64 -5.18
C PHE A 16 8.63 -2.55 -6.66
N THR A 17 7.51 -1.91 -6.98
CA THR A 17 7.05 -1.73 -8.37
C THR A 17 8.06 -0.98 -9.22
N ARG A 18 8.73 0.04 -8.66
CA ARG A 18 9.82 0.77 -9.35
C ARG A 18 11.03 -0.12 -9.63
N LYS A 19 11.42 -0.98 -8.69
CA LYS A 19 12.51 -1.96 -8.91
C LYS A 19 12.18 -2.98 -10.01
N GLN A 20 10.91 -3.32 -10.17
CA GLN A 20 10.41 -4.21 -11.22
C GLN A 20 10.22 -3.50 -12.58
N GLY A 21 10.48 -2.19 -12.67
CA GLY A 21 10.35 -1.41 -13.90
C GLY A 21 8.93 -0.90 -14.19
N PHE A 22 7.99 -1.05 -13.26
CA PHE A 22 6.66 -0.46 -13.41
C PHE A 22 6.70 1.05 -13.14
N ASN A 23 5.96 1.81 -13.94
CA ASN A 23 5.84 3.26 -13.82
C ASN A 23 4.48 3.66 -13.23
N LEU A 24 4.11 3.04 -12.10
CA LEU A 24 2.91 3.37 -11.32
C LEU A 24 3.20 4.55 -10.39
N THR A 25 2.19 5.37 -10.11
CA THR A 25 2.28 6.43 -9.10
C THR A 25 1.84 5.91 -7.72
N LYS A 26 2.23 6.58 -6.64
CA LYS A 26 1.78 6.24 -5.28
C LYS A 26 0.25 6.30 -5.14
N ALA A 27 -0.41 7.24 -5.82
CA ALA A 27 -1.86 7.36 -5.83
C ALA A 27 -2.55 6.17 -6.53
N GLU A 28 -2.00 5.70 -7.64
CA GLU A 28 -2.51 4.52 -8.34
C GLU A 28 -2.32 3.25 -7.51
N LEU A 29 -1.16 3.13 -6.84
CA LEU A 29 -0.88 2.04 -5.91
C LEU A 29 -1.82 2.05 -4.71
N TYR A 30 -2.10 3.21 -4.14
CA TYR A 30 -3.05 3.38 -3.04
C TYR A 30 -4.42 2.80 -3.41
N LYS A 31 -4.97 3.22 -4.55
CA LYS A 31 -6.26 2.72 -5.04
C LYS A 31 -6.22 1.21 -5.27
N LYS A 32 -5.17 0.70 -5.93
CA LYS A 32 -5.03 -0.73 -6.18
C LYS A 32 -4.95 -1.56 -4.91
N LEU A 33 -4.29 -1.05 -3.87
CA LEU A 33 -4.20 -1.73 -2.58
C LEU A 33 -5.55 -1.73 -1.84
N ILE A 34 -6.37 -0.69 -1.99
CA ILE A 34 -7.76 -0.69 -1.50
C ILE A 34 -8.59 -1.71 -2.29
N GLU A 35 -8.54 -1.68 -3.62
CA GLU A 35 -9.28 -2.60 -4.49
C GLU A 35 -8.89 -4.06 -4.25
N ALA A 36 -7.63 -4.32 -3.93
CA ALA A 36 -7.12 -5.65 -3.60
C ALA A 36 -7.34 -6.05 -2.13
N ASN A 37 -8.04 -5.23 -1.34
CA ASN A 37 -8.30 -5.44 0.09
C ASN A 37 -7.02 -5.58 0.94
N PHE A 38 -5.91 -4.97 0.51
CA PHE A 38 -4.66 -4.91 1.28
C PHE A 38 -4.69 -3.82 2.35
N ILE A 39 -5.26 -2.67 1.99
CA ILE A 39 -5.45 -1.54 2.90
C ILE A 39 -6.89 -1.05 2.87
N ASP A 40 -7.33 -0.43 3.96
CA ASP A 40 -8.60 0.29 4.05
C ASP A 40 -8.51 1.70 3.43
N GLU A 41 -9.65 2.40 3.30
CA GLU A 41 -9.72 3.79 2.86
C GLU A 41 -8.88 4.78 3.69
N GLN A 42 -8.55 4.41 4.93
CA GLN A 42 -7.65 5.17 5.81
C GLN A 42 -6.17 4.81 5.61
N GLY A 43 -5.86 3.80 4.80
CA GLY A 43 -4.51 3.35 4.50
C GLY A 43 -3.93 2.36 5.51
N ASN A 44 -4.72 1.92 6.49
CA ASN A 44 -4.34 0.86 7.42
C ASN A 44 -4.41 -0.51 6.74
N ALA A 45 -3.51 -1.43 7.09
CA ALA A 45 -3.58 -2.80 6.60
C ALA A 45 -4.89 -3.46 7.02
N THR A 46 -5.54 -4.20 6.11
CA THR A 46 -6.75 -4.94 6.47
C THR A 46 -6.39 -6.20 7.25
N GLN A 47 -7.35 -6.70 8.04
CA GLN A 47 -7.17 -7.97 8.75
C GLN A 47 -6.91 -9.14 7.79
N TRP A 48 -7.49 -9.10 6.59
CA TRP A 48 -7.26 -10.11 5.55
C TRP A 48 -5.80 -10.12 5.12
N ALA A 49 -5.20 -8.95 4.89
CA ALA A 49 -3.81 -8.87 4.46
C ALA A 49 -2.82 -9.35 5.54
N ILE A 50 -3.16 -9.11 6.80
CA ILE A 50 -2.41 -9.59 7.98
C ILE A 50 -2.55 -11.11 8.12
N ASP A 51 -3.78 -11.63 8.03
CA ASP A 51 -4.06 -13.08 8.14
C ASP A 51 -3.37 -13.90 7.05
N GLN A 52 -3.28 -13.34 5.84
CA GLN A 52 -2.57 -13.96 4.73
C GLN A 52 -1.03 -13.80 4.81
N GLY A 53 -0.52 -13.08 5.82
CA GLY A 53 0.91 -12.85 6.01
C GLY A 53 1.54 -11.95 4.95
N PHE A 54 0.74 -11.15 4.24
CA PHE A 54 1.25 -10.19 3.26
C PHE A 54 1.80 -8.92 3.91
N VAL A 55 1.28 -8.58 5.08
CA VAL A 55 1.69 -7.44 5.88
C VAL A 55 1.80 -7.88 7.33
N GLU A 56 2.85 -7.43 8.00
CA GLU A 56 2.94 -7.54 9.46
C GLU A 56 1.94 -6.53 10.05
N GLY A 57 1.05 -6.99 10.94
CA GLY A 57 0.21 -6.08 11.70
C GLY A 57 1.09 -5.19 12.58
N GLU A 58 0.75 -3.91 12.72
CA GLU A 58 1.41 -3.08 13.73
C GLU A 58 0.96 -3.58 15.12
N ASP A 59 1.92 -4.07 15.91
CA ASP A 59 1.75 -4.63 17.27
C ASP A 59 1.30 -3.57 18.30
#